data_AF-A0A060BZN8-F1
#
_entry.id   AF-A0A060BZN8-F1
#
_cell.length_a   1.000
_cell.length_b   1.000
_cell.length_c   1.000
_cell.angle_alpha   90.00
_cell.angle_beta   90.00
_cell.angle_gamma   90.00
#
_symmetry.space_group_name_H-M   'P 1'
#
loop_
_entity.id
_entity.type
_entity.pdbx_description
1 polymer ?
#
loop_
_entity_poly.entity_id
_entity_poly.type
_entity_poly.pdbx_seq_one_letter_code
_entity_poly.pdbx_strand_id
1 'polypeptide(L)'
;MIPAHQVRGGSSIDQQLIKTLVFGGSNAEMTMSRKIIEVLDSHSLATRYSRNEILQAYLDSIRLTSETIGVRAAYSDLFGDS
;
A
#
# COMPACT_ATOMS: atom_id res chain seq x y z
N MET A 1 34.01 6.15 -4.47
CA MET A 1 32.66 6.49 -3.97
C MET A 1 31.64 5.91 -4.93
N ILE A 2 31.03 4.78 -4.59
CA ILE A 2 29.94 4.18 -5.38
C ILE A 2 28.68 4.99 -5.05
N PRO A 3 27.92 5.50 -6.05
CA PRO A 3 26.70 6.22 -5.77
C PRO A 3 25.74 5.30 -5.00
N ALA A 4 25.16 5.79 -3.91
CA ALA A 4 24.09 5.09 -3.23
C ALA A 4 22.98 4.87 -4.26
N HIS A 5 22.82 3.63 -4.73
CA HIS A 5 21.66 3.24 -5.51
C HIS A 5 20.45 3.62 -4.66
N GLN A 6 19.65 4.59 -5.12
CA GLN A 6 18.45 5.01 -4.42
C GLN A 6 17.52 3.79 -4.39
N VAL A 7 17.58 3.04 -3.29
CA VAL A 7 16.83 1.79 -3.12
C VAL A 7 15.36 2.17 -3.23
N ARG A 8 14.74 1.87 -4.38
CA ARG A 8 13.31 2.04 -4.57
C ARG A 8 12.59 0.97 -3.75
N GLY A 9 11.37 1.27 -3.32
CA GLY A 9 10.54 0.28 -2.64
C GLY A 9 10.34 -0.95 -3.54
N GLY A 10 10.78 -2.12 -3.08
CA GLY A 10 10.71 -3.38 -3.84
C GLY A 10 9.35 -4.09 -3.80
N SER A 11 8.33 -3.48 -3.18
CA SER A 11 7.00 -4.08 -3.03
C SER A 11 6.05 -3.61 -4.13
N SER A 12 5.28 -4.54 -4.72
CA SER A 12 4.18 -4.21 -5.64
C SER A 12 3.01 -3.52 -4.91
N ILE A 13 2.09 -2.90 -5.66
CA ILE A 13 0.88 -2.29 -5.10
C ILE A 13 0.03 -3.32 -4.34
N ASP A 14 -0.13 -4.52 -4.90
CA ASP A 14 -0.88 -5.63 -4.29
C ASP A 14 -0.30 -6.01 -2.93
N GLN A 15 1.04 -6.10 -2.83
CA GLN A 15 1.73 -6.35 -1.56
C GLN A 15 1.54 -5.19 -0.58
N GLN A 16 1.56 -3.94 -1.07
CA GLN A 16 1.30 -2.78 -0.22
C GLN A 16 -0.16 -2.70 0.25
N LEU A 17 -1.12 -3.15 -0.57
CA LEU A 17 -2.52 -3.28 -0.17
C LEU A 17 -2.67 -4.33 0.94
N ILE A 18 -2.09 -5.52 0.78
CA ILE A 18 -2.09 -6.54 1.85
C ILE A 18 -1.41 -6.02 3.12
N LYS A 19 -0.26 -5.34 2.99
CA LYS A 19 0.40 -4.69 4.12
C LYS A 19 -0.53 -3.73 4.86
N THR A 20 -1.31 -2.96 4.11
CA THR A 20 -2.26 -1.98 4.64
C THR A 20 -3.44 -2.66 5.35
N LEU A 21 -4.08 -3.63 4.70
CA LEU A 21 -5.28 -4.29 5.22
C LEU A 21 -5.00 -5.23 6.41
N VAL A 22 -3.87 -5.95 6.38
CA VAL A 22 -3.59 -7.03 7.34
C VAL A 22 -2.66 -6.59 8.46
N PHE A 23 -1.73 -5.67 8.18
CA PHE A 23 -0.65 -5.33 9.10
C PHE A 23 -0.62 -3.85 9.52
N GLY A 24 -1.68 -3.09 9.25
CA GLY A 24 -1.78 -1.68 9.67
C GLY A 24 -0.91 -0.72 8.86
N GLY A 25 -0.52 -1.11 7.64
CA GLY A 25 0.12 -0.23 6.67
C GLY A 25 1.53 0.21 7.06
N SER A 26 1.70 1.51 7.33
CA SER A 26 3.00 2.09 7.67
C SER A 26 3.51 1.70 9.06
N ASN A 27 2.62 1.21 9.93
CA ASN A 27 2.97 0.75 11.27
C ASN A 27 3.34 -0.75 11.32
N ALA A 28 3.34 -1.43 10.17
CA ALA A 28 3.64 -2.86 10.09
C ALA A 28 5.09 -3.15 10.50
N GLU A 29 5.28 -4.10 11.43
CA GLU A 29 6.62 -4.52 11.87
C GLU A 29 7.45 -5.12 10.73
N MET A 30 8.72 -4.73 10.60
CA MET A 30 9.57 -5.18 9.49
C MET A 30 10.15 -6.58 9.67
N THR A 31 9.31 -7.62 9.58
CA THR A 31 9.72 -9.03 9.69
C THR A 31 9.66 -9.79 8.36
N MET A 32 10.52 -10.80 8.20
CA MET A 32 10.54 -11.65 6.99
C MET A 32 9.27 -12.51 6.90
N SER A 33 8.78 -13.04 8.03
CA SER A 33 7.55 -13.85 8.08
C SER A 33 6.36 -13.08 7.54
N ARG A 34 6.19 -11.81 7.93
CA ARG A 34 5.16 -10.93 7.35
C ARG A 34 5.35 -10.78 5.85
N LYS A 35 6.59 -10.59 5.37
CA LYS A 35 6.84 -10.39 3.95
C LYS A 35 6.47 -11.61 3.11
N ILE A 36 6.67 -12.82 3.63
CA ILE A 36 6.22 -14.06 2.99
C ILE A 36 4.69 -14.08 2.87
N ILE A 37 3.98 -13.72 3.94
CA ILE A 37 2.52 -13.64 3.94
C ILE A 37 2.03 -12.62 2.90
N GLU A 38 2.64 -11.42 2.83
CA GLU A 38 2.30 -10.42 1.81
C GLU A 38 2.43 -10.97 0.38
N VAL A 39 3.49 -11.73 0.09
CA VAL A 39 3.73 -12.28 -1.25
C VAL A 39 2.68 -13.34 -1.59
N LEU A 40 2.35 -14.23 -0.66
CA LEU A 40 1.35 -15.29 -0.88
C LEU A 40 -0.06 -14.71 -1.04
N ASP A 41 -0.45 -13.79 -0.16
CA ASP A 41 -1.77 -13.18 -0.19
C ASP A 41 -1.93 -12.23 -1.38
N SER A 42 -0.90 -11.49 -1.78
CA SER A 42 -0.96 -10.68 -2.99
C SER A 42 -1.10 -11.52 -4.26
N HIS A 43 -0.47 -12.70 -4.30
CA HIS A 43 -0.70 -13.63 -5.40
C HIS A 43 -2.15 -14.13 -5.43
N SER A 44 -2.71 -14.52 -4.28
CA SER A 44 -4.12 -14.91 -4.16
C SER A 44 -5.05 -13.77 -4.60
N LEU A 45 -4.77 -12.53 -4.18
CA LEU A 45 -5.53 -11.35 -4.57
C LEU A 45 -5.56 -11.16 -6.10
N ALA A 46 -4.39 -11.23 -6.74
CA ALA A 46 -4.24 -11.08 -8.20
C ALA A 46 -4.94 -12.18 -9.02
N THR A 47 -5.25 -13.33 -8.41
CA THR A 47 -6.05 -14.40 -9.06
C THR A 47 -7.57 -14.20 -8.92
N ARG A 48 -8.01 -13.36 -8.00
CA ARG A 48 -9.44 -13.16 -7.66
C ARG A 48 -9.99 -11.83 -8.16
N TYR A 49 -9.16 -10.81 -8.26
CA TYR A 49 -9.54 -9.45 -8.61
C TYR A 49 -8.73 -8.93 -9.80
N SER A 50 -9.36 -8.07 -10.60
CA SER A 50 -8.67 -7.36 -11.67
C SER A 50 -7.68 -6.34 -11.12
N ARG A 51 -6.68 -5.98 -11.94
CA ARG A 51 -5.69 -4.95 -11.56
C ARG A 51 -6.32 -3.61 -11.18
N ASN A 52 -7.43 -3.24 -11.82
CA ASN A 52 -8.13 -1.99 -11.53
C ASN A 52 -8.83 -2.04 -10.18
N GLU A 53 -9.45 -3.17 -9.82
CA GLU A 53 -10.06 -3.35 -8.49
C GLU A 53 -9.00 -3.31 -7.39
N ILE A 54 -7.85 -3.96 -7.61
CA ILE A 54 -6.73 -3.95 -6.67
C ILE A 54 -6.18 -2.53 -6.50
N LEU A 55 -5.98 -1.81 -7.62
CA LEU A 55 -5.53 -0.42 -7.57
C LEU A 55 -6.53 0.47 -6.84
N GLN A 56 -7.82 0.34 -7.15
CA GLN A 56 -8.88 1.13 -6.50
C GLN A 56 -8.89 0.86 -4.99
N ALA A 57 -8.87 -0.42 -4.57
CA ALA A 57 -8.82 -0.79 -3.16
C ALA A 57 -7.57 -0.25 -2.45
N TYR A 58 -6.42 -0.20 -3.13
CA TYR A 58 -5.21 0.43 -2.60
C TYR A 58 -5.38 1.94 -2.41
N LEU A 59 -5.90 2.65 -3.41
CA LEU A 59 -6.12 4.10 -3.33
C LEU A 59 -7.16 4.45 -2.25
N ASP A 60 -8.13 3.58 -2.01
CA ASP A 60 -9.16 3.79 -0.99
C ASP A 60 -8.69 3.44 0.43
N SER A 61 -7.60 2.67 0.59
CA SER A 61 -7.11 2.20 1.89
C SER A 61 -5.85 2.90 2.37
N ILE A 62 -5.06 3.51 1.48
CA ILE A 62 -3.82 4.16 1.88
C ILE A 62 -4.07 5.41 2.74
N ARG A 63 -3.31 5.53 3.83
CA ARG A 63 -3.28 6.72 4.67
C ARG A 63 -2.20 7.68 4.15
N LEU A 64 -2.61 8.87 3.69
CA LEU A 64 -1.71 9.90 3.14
C LEU A 64 -1.52 11.11 4.06
N THR A 65 -2.51 11.44 4.89
CA THR A 65 -2.37 12.42 5.99
C THR A 65 -2.59 11.73 7.34
N SER A 66 -2.32 12.39 8.47
CA SER A 66 -2.52 11.77 9.78
C SER A 66 -3.98 11.42 10.04
N GLU A 67 -4.91 12.19 9.49
CA GLU A 67 -6.34 12.13 9.79
C GLU A 67 -7.19 11.44 8.72
N THR A 68 -6.64 11.09 7.56
CA THR A 68 -7.43 10.60 6.41
C THR A 68 -7.07 9.19 5.98
N ILE A 69 -8.08 8.45 5.49
CA ILE A 69 -7.89 7.17 4.80
C ILE A 69 -8.44 7.33 3.39
N GLY A 70 -7.63 6.97 2.41
CA GLY A 70 -7.95 7.05 1.01
C GLY A 70 -7.53 8.37 0.36
N VAL A 71 -7.16 8.28 -0.91
CA VAL A 71 -6.64 9.42 -1.70
C VAL A 71 -7.64 10.56 -1.78
N ARG A 72 -8.93 10.27 -1.92
CA ARG A 72 -9.98 11.29 -2.02
C ARG A 72 -10.11 12.10 -0.74
N ALA A 73 -10.15 11.44 0.43
CA ALA A 73 -10.22 12.14 1.71
C ALA A 73 -8.97 13.00 1.95
N ALA A 74 -7.79 12.46 1.63
CA ALA A 74 -6.53 13.20 1.73
C ALA A 74 -6.50 14.43 0.81
N TYR A 75 -7.07 14.34 -0.39
CA TYR A 75 -7.16 15.46 -1.31
C TYR A 75 -8.01 16.60 -0.71
N SER A 76 -9.22 16.28 -0.24
CA SER A 76 -10.12 17.25 0.39
C SER A 76 -9.49 17.91 1.62
N ASP A 77 -8.76 17.15 2.45
CA ASP A 77 -8.06 17.63 3.64
C ASP A 77 -6.92 18.61 3.29
N LEU A 78 -6.14 18.31 2.26
CA LEU A 78 -4.96 19.11 1.88
C LEU A 78 -5.29 20.34 1.03
N PHE A 79 -6.29 20.23 0.15
CA PHE A 79 -6.55 21.23 -0.90
C PHE A 79 -7.93 21.87 -0.83
N GLY A 80 -8.82 21.35 0.02
CA GLY A 80 -10.23 21.73 0.04
C GLY A 80 -11.02 21.08 -1.10
N ASP A 81 -12.33 20.95 -0.90
CA ASP A 81 -13.25 20.57 -1.98
C ASP A 81 -13.53 21.81 -2.85
N SER A 82 -13.34 21.68 -4.17
CA SER A 82 -13.72 22.70 -5.15
C SER A 82 -15.24 22.77 -5.32
#